data_AF-A0A957WHE1-F1
#
_entry.id   AF-A0A957WHE1-F1
#
_cell.length_a   1.000
_cell.length_b   1.000
_cell.length_c   1.000
_cell.angle_alpha   90.00
_cell.angle_beta   90.00
_cell.angle_gamma   90.00
#
_symmetry.space_group_name_H-M   'P 1'
#
loop_
_entity.id
_entity.type
_entity.pdbx_description
1 polymer ?
#
loop_
_entity_poly.entity_id
_entity_poly.type
_entity_poly.pdbx_seq_one_letter_code
_entity_poly.pdbx_strand_id
1 'polypeptide(L)'
;MKLSDTQQHVLLGLVRGATLKAHRYLDGAKSYKLHLLDGAVETISSSTMDALKDKGLIDSNKKFPAATYLLTEQGRKVAESLDSGPIRPLSAKNYG
;
A
#
# COMPACT_ATOMS: atom_id res chain seq x y z
N MET A 1 13.53 7.72 -8.66
CA MET A 1 12.56 6.68 -9.09
C MET A 1 11.20 7.33 -9.24
N LYS A 2 10.53 7.23 -10.40
CA LYS A 2 9.18 7.77 -10.59
C LYS A 2 8.14 6.69 -10.25
N LEU A 3 7.18 7.01 -9.38
CA LEU A 3 6.05 6.15 -9.02
C LEU A 3 4.75 6.74 -9.59
N SER A 4 3.86 5.89 -10.08
CA SER A 4 2.50 6.30 -10.47
C SER A 4 1.66 6.61 -9.22
N ASP A 5 0.60 7.40 -9.36
CA ASP A 5 -0.28 7.79 -8.25
C ASP A 5 -0.85 6.58 -7.49
N THR A 6 -1.26 5.53 -8.18
CA THR A 6 -1.74 4.29 -7.54
C THR A 6 -0.65 3.56 -6.75
N GLN A 7 0.60 3.60 -7.20
CA GLN A 7 1.73 3.00 -6.47
C GLN A 7 2.03 3.81 -5.20
N GLN A 8 2.01 5.14 -5.30
CA GLN A 8 2.18 6.02 -4.15
C GLN A 8 1.05 5.81 -3.13
N HIS A 9 -0.20 5.71 -3.59
CA HIS A 9 -1.37 5.44 -2.76
C HIS A 9 -1.24 4.14 -1.96
N VAL A 10 -0.81 3.06 -2.61
CA VAL A 10 -0.58 1.78 -1.92
C VAL A 10 0.52 1.91 -0.84
N LEU A 11 1.65 2.56 -1.16
CA LEU A 11 2.73 2.75 -0.19
C LEU A 11 2.31 3.62 0.99
N LEU A 12 1.59 4.72 0.72
CA LEU A 12 1.02 5.61 1.74
C LEU A 12 -0.01 4.89 2.62
N GLY A 13 -0.87 4.07 2.02
CA GLY A 13 -1.82 3.24 2.77
C GLY A 13 -1.07 2.31 3.72
N LEU A 14 -0.06 1.59 3.23
CA LEU A 14 0.71 0.63 4.03
C LEU A 14 1.46 1.30 5.19
N VAL A 15 2.12 2.45 4.96
CA VAL A 15 2.84 3.15 6.05
C VAL A 15 1.88 3.72 7.09
N ARG A 16 0.65 4.07 6.70
CA ARG A 16 -0.42 4.52 7.59
C ARG A 16 -1.18 3.39 8.27
N GLY A 17 -0.80 2.12 8.06
CA GLY A 17 -1.37 0.96 8.75
C GLY A 17 -2.44 0.18 7.97
N ALA A 18 -2.69 0.51 6.71
CA ALA A 18 -3.52 -0.33 5.83
C ALA A 18 -2.89 -1.72 5.63
N THR A 19 -3.70 -2.71 5.30
CA THR A 19 -3.24 -4.08 5.03
C THR A 19 -3.46 -4.48 3.59
N LEU A 20 -2.41 -4.92 2.90
CA LEU A 20 -2.48 -5.39 1.52
C LEU A 20 -2.46 -6.92 1.46
N LYS A 21 -3.50 -7.52 0.87
CA LYS A 21 -3.67 -8.98 0.80
C LYS A 21 -3.86 -9.46 -0.63
N ALA A 22 -3.29 -10.62 -0.93
CA ALA A 22 -3.70 -11.41 -2.09
C ALA A 22 -4.81 -12.38 -1.70
N HIS A 23 -5.86 -12.38 -2.51
CA HIS A 23 -6.95 -13.35 -2.48
C HIS A 23 -6.86 -14.21 -3.72
N ARG A 24 -7.08 -15.52 -3.55
CA ARG A 24 -7.21 -16.48 -4.63
C ARG A 24 -8.66 -16.92 -4.69
N TYR A 25 -9.27 -16.83 -5.86
CA TYR A 25 -10.60 -17.34 -6.12
C TYR A 25 -10.54 -18.83 -6.48
N LEU A 26 -11.68 -19.50 -6.43
CA LEU A 26 -11.80 -20.94 -6.69
C LEU A 26 -11.44 -21.31 -8.14
N ASP A 27 -11.58 -20.36 -9.07
CA ASP A 27 -11.15 -20.46 -10.46
C ASP A 27 -9.63 -20.24 -10.65
N GLY A 28 -8.90 -19.97 -9.56
CA GLY A 28 -7.47 -19.69 -9.57
C GLY A 28 -7.11 -18.23 -9.82
N ALA A 29 -8.09 -17.35 -10.10
CA ALA A 29 -7.86 -15.93 -10.30
C ALA A 29 -7.29 -15.28 -9.03
N LYS A 30 -6.33 -14.37 -9.21
CA LYS A 30 -5.69 -13.65 -8.11
C LYS A 30 -6.14 -12.20 -8.12
N SER A 31 -6.69 -11.73 -7.00
CA SER A 31 -6.97 -10.31 -6.78
C SER A 31 -6.17 -9.79 -5.60
N TYR A 32 -5.78 -8.52 -5.67
CA TYR A 32 -5.10 -7.84 -4.57
C TYR A 32 -6.04 -6.81 -3.97
N LYS A 33 -6.11 -6.79 -2.64
CA LYS A 33 -7.00 -5.90 -1.89
C LYS A 33 -6.22 -5.11 -0.87
N LEU A 34 -6.38 -3.79 -0.90
CA LEU A 34 -5.88 -2.88 0.12
C LEU A 34 -7.02 -2.59 1.10
N HIS A 35 -6.85 -3.01 2.34
CA HIS A 35 -7.78 -2.78 3.44
C HIS A 35 -7.34 -1.55 4.20
N LEU A 36 -8.06 -0.44 4.06
CA LEU A 36 -7.80 0.81 4.74
C LEU A 36 -8.29 0.75 6.19
N LEU A 37 -7.79 1.66 7.04
CA LEU A 37 -8.13 1.72 8.47
C LEU A 37 -9.57 2.15 8.73
N ASP A 38 -10.20 2.87 7.81
CA ASP A 38 -11.61 3.28 7.85
C ASP A 38 -12.57 2.15 7.46
N GLY A 39 -12.04 0.96 7.13
CA GLY A 39 -12.81 -0.21 6.70
C GLY A 39 -13.07 -0.28 5.20
N ALA A 40 -12.67 0.74 4.41
CA ALA A 40 -12.77 0.67 2.96
C ALA A 40 -11.81 -0.39 2.39
N VAL A 41 -12.23 -1.03 1.31
CA VAL A 41 -11.45 -2.06 0.62
C VAL A 41 -11.33 -1.71 -0.84
N GLU A 42 -10.09 -1.51 -1.29
CA GLU A 42 -9.78 -1.14 -2.66
C GLU A 42 -9.15 -2.30 -3.41
N THR A 43 -9.51 -2.47 -4.67
CA THR A 43 -8.89 -3.48 -5.54
C THR A 43 -7.66 -2.89 -6.21
N ILE A 44 -6.52 -3.55 -6.03
CA ILE A 44 -5.25 -3.14 -6.63
C ILE A 44 -4.95 -4.05 -7.84
N SER A 45 -4.58 -3.43 -8.95
CA SER A 45 -4.25 -4.16 -10.17
C SER A 45 -2.98 -5.01 -10.01
N SER A 46 -2.90 -6.12 -10.74
CA SER A 46 -1.71 -6.96 -10.75
C SER A 46 -0.47 -6.20 -11.25
N SER A 47 -0.61 -5.34 -12.26
CA SER A 47 0.51 -4.56 -12.79
C SER A 47 1.09 -3.57 -11.78
N THR A 48 0.23 -2.94 -10.95
CA THR A 48 0.69 -2.12 -9.82
C THR A 48 1.49 -2.96 -8.83
N MET A 49 0.99 -4.15 -8.48
CA MET A 49 1.64 -5.05 -7.54
C MET A 49 2.99 -5.56 -8.04
N ASP A 50 3.05 -5.95 -9.32
CA ASP A 50 4.28 -6.48 -9.92
C ASP A 50 5.32 -5.37 -10.02
N ALA A 51 4.94 -4.15 -10.44
CA ALA A 51 5.85 -3.02 -10.44
C ALA A 51 6.40 -2.66 -9.04
N LEU A 52 5.60 -2.79 -7.97
CA LEU A 52 6.07 -2.56 -6.60
C LEU A 52 7.04 -3.66 -6.12
N LYS A 53 6.79 -4.91 -6.49
CA LYS A 53 7.70 -6.04 -6.19
C LYS A 53 9.01 -5.95 -6.97
N ASP A 54 8.94 -5.64 -8.27
CA ASP A 54 10.11 -5.51 -9.15
C ASP A 54 11.02 -4.38 -8.69
N LYS A 55 10.46 -3.32 -8.10
CA LYS A 55 11.20 -2.22 -7.46
C LYS A 55 11.70 -2.56 -6.05
N GLY A 56 11.40 -3.75 -5.53
CA GLY A 56 11.79 -4.20 -4.19
C GLY A 56 11.14 -3.40 -3.06
N LEU A 57 9.97 -2.80 -3.29
CA LEU A 57 9.31 -1.92 -2.30
C LEU A 57 8.34 -2.69 -1.39
N ILE A 58 7.83 -3.82 -1.87
CA ILE A 58 6.99 -4.71 -1.08
C ILE A 58 7.44 -6.16 -1.22
N ASP A 59 7.21 -6.96 -0.19
CA ASP A 59 7.35 -8.41 -0.25
C ASP A 59 6.17 -9.09 0.45
N SER A 60 5.88 -10.34 0.08
CA SER A 60 4.84 -11.14 0.73
C SER A 60 5.38 -11.88 1.95
N ASN A 61 4.53 -12.13 2.93
CA ASN A 61 4.82 -13.04 4.03
C ASN A 61 4.90 -14.53 3.61
N LYS A 62 4.70 -14.84 2.32
CA LYS A 62 4.75 -16.19 1.72
C LYS A 62 3.85 -17.23 2.42
N LYS A 63 2.79 -16.81 3.12
CA LYS A 63 1.81 -17.71 3.77
C LYS A 63 0.65 -18.04 2.83
N PHE A 64 0.26 -19.31 2.79
CA PHE A 64 -0.90 -19.83 2.04
C PHE A 64 -2.09 -20.03 3.02
N PRO A 65 -3.36 -19.81 2.63
CA PRO A 65 -3.89 -19.46 1.30
C PRO A 65 -3.96 -17.96 0.98
N ALA A 66 -3.77 -17.08 1.99
CA ALA A 66 -3.80 -15.63 1.82
C ALA A 66 -2.43 -15.03 2.18
N ALA A 67 -1.75 -14.47 1.17
CA ALA A 67 -0.48 -13.79 1.37
C ALA A 67 -0.73 -12.32 1.71
N THR A 68 -0.11 -11.83 2.79
CA THR A 68 -0.08 -10.40 3.11
C THR A 68 1.19 -9.80 2.55
N TYR A 69 1.09 -8.63 1.94
CA TYR A 69 2.23 -7.87 1.45
C TYR A 69 2.60 -6.77 2.45
N LEU A 70 3.90 -6.65 2.72
CA LEU A 70 4.49 -5.73 3.67
C LEU A 70 5.50 -4.83 2.95
N LEU A 71 5.73 -3.64 3.49
CA LEU A 71 6.82 -2.78 3.03
C LEU A 71 8.16 -3.46 3.31
N THR A 72 9.06 -3.43 2.34
CA THR A 72 10.48 -3.67 2.60
C THR A 72 11.08 -2.46 3.30
N GLU A 73 12.33 -2.56 3.77
CA GLU A 73 13.03 -1.39 4.32
C GLU A 73 13.17 -0.24 3.30
N GLN A 74 13.40 -0.57 2.03
CA GLN A 74 13.41 0.42 0.96
C GLN A 74 12.01 1.00 0.72
N GLY A 75 10.97 0.15 0.71
CA GLY A 75 9.58 0.57 0.58
C GLY A 75 9.15 1.53 1.68
N ARG A 76 9.54 1.25 2.93
CA ARG A 76 9.28 2.09 4.10
C ARG A 76 9.88 3.49 3.92
N LYS A 77 11.16 3.59 3.59
CA LYS A 77 11.83 4.89 3.36
C LYS A 77 11.15 5.71 2.25
N VAL A 78 10.78 5.04 1.16
CA VAL A 78 10.06 5.69 0.06
C VAL A 78 8.68 6.15 0.51
N ALA A 79 7.92 5.31 1.21
CA ALA A 79 6.60 5.66 1.72
C ALA A 79 6.65 6.85 2.71
N GLU A 80 7.62 6.87 3.63
CA GLU A 80 7.84 7.98 4.58
C GLU A 80 8.17 9.29 3.86
N SER A 81 8.97 9.23 2.79
CA SER A 81 9.26 10.42 1.98
C SER A 81 8.03 10.96 1.24
N LEU A 82 7.05 10.11 0.92
CA LEU A 82 5.77 10.49 0.34
C LEU A 82 4.80 11.01 1.40
N ASP A 83 4.85 10.46 2.61
CA ASP A 83 3.97 10.83 3.74
C ASP A 83 4.38 12.15 4.40
N SER A 84 5.59 12.63 4.10
CA SER A 84 6.13 13.94 4.46
C SER A 84 5.43 15.10 3.72
N GLY A 85 4.10 15.04 3.57
CA GLY A 85 3.31 16.25 3.39
C GLY A 85 3.51 17.16 4.60
N PRO A 86 3.45 18.50 4.45
CA PRO A 86 3.65 19.40 5.57
C PRO A 86 2.64 19.06 6.66
N ILE A 87 3.12 18.62 7.82
CA ILE A 87 2.32 18.55 9.04
C ILE A 87 1.78 19.96 9.26
N ARG A 88 0.50 20.18 8.97
CA ARG A 88 -0.18 21.42 9.30
C ARG A 88 -0.75 21.21 10.70
N PRO A 89 -0.08 21.68 11.77
CA PRO A 89 -0.67 21.61 13.09
C PRO A 89 -2.01 22.32 13.05
N LEU A 90 -3.02 21.70 13.67
CA LEU A 90 -4.29 22.36 13.95
C LEU A 90 -3.98 23.64 14.71
N SER A 91 -4.27 24.77 14.08
CA SER A 91 -4.17 26.09 14.68
C SER A 91 -5.54 26.75 14.56
N ALA A 92 -5.78 27.78 15.36
CA ALA A 92 -7.00 28.59 15.28
C ALA A 92 -7.29 29.13 13.85
N LYS A 93 -6.28 29.15 12.97
CA LYS A 93 -6.40 29.61 11.58
C LYS A 93 -6.79 28.51 10.57
N ASN A 94 -6.70 27.23 10.96
CA ASN A 94 -6.91 26.07 10.08
C ASN A 94 -7.87 25.02 10.67
N TYR A 95 -8.67 25.41 11.67
CA TYR A 95 -9.77 24.59 12.20
C TYR A 95 -11.03 24.94 11.41
N GLY A 96 -11.43 24.07 10.48
CA GLY A 96 -12.61 24.23 9.62
C GLY A 96 -13.13 22.89 9.17
#